data_AF-A0A3M8STP5-F1
#
_entry.id   AF-A0A3M8STP5-F1
#
_cell.length_a   1.000
_cell.length_b   1.000
_cell.length_c   1.000
_cell.angle_alpha   90.00
_cell.angle_beta   90.00
_cell.angle_gamma   90.00
#
_symmetry.space_group_name_H-M   'P 1'
#
loop_
_entity.id
_entity.type
_entity.pdbx_description
1 polymer ?
#
loop_
_entity_poly.entity_id
_entity_poly.type
_entity_poly.pdbx_seq_one_letter_code
_entity_poly.pdbx_strand_id
1 'polypeptide(L)'
;PTRIEVVADDALIASHVRLLDRDQVSYDWQHYLPLIERKPGALRNGAPFTDLPAPLRQLKHGLGRHAGGDRIMAQVLAAVPVAGLDAVLVAVEL
;
A
#
# COMPACT_ATOMS: atom_id res chain seq x y z
N PRO A 1 -24.61 -8.81 -4.94
CA PRO A 1 -23.57 -7.81 -4.62
C PRO A 1 -22.18 -8.46 -4.46
N THR A 2 -21.22 -8.09 -5.31
CA THR A 2 -19.86 -8.66 -5.36
C THR A 2 -18.81 -7.83 -4.61
N ARG A 3 -19.18 -6.62 -4.14
CA ARG A 3 -18.28 -5.70 -3.43
C ARG A 3 -18.86 -5.26 -2.08
N ILE A 4 -17.97 -4.81 -1.20
CA ILE A 4 -18.26 -4.13 0.06
C ILE A 4 -17.82 -2.69 -0.12
N GLU A 5 -18.75 -1.76 0.04
CA GLU A 5 -18.51 -0.32 -0.09
C GLU A 5 -18.52 0.32 1.30
N VAL A 6 -17.56 1.21 1.55
CA VAL A 6 -17.47 1.99 2.77
C VAL A 6 -17.72 3.45 2.41
N VAL A 7 -18.75 4.02 3.02
CA VAL A 7 -19.18 5.40 2.77
C VAL A 7 -19.02 6.20 4.06
N ALA A 8 -18.43 7.38 3.96
CA ALA A 8 -18.34 8.36 5.05
C ALA A 8 -18.69 9.74 4.47
N ASP A 9 -19.50 10.51 5.18
CA ASP A 9 -19.96 11.85 4.75
C ASP A 9 -20.52 11.85 3.31
N ASP A 10 -21.36 10.86 3.00
CA ASP A 10 -21.95 10.63 1.67
C ASP A 10 -20.95 10.40 0.52
N ALA A 11 -19.67 10.20 0.83
CA ALA A 11 -18.62 9.89 -0.13
C ALA A 11 -18.16 8.43 0.00
N LEU A 12 -18.01 7.74 -1.14
CA LEU A 12 -17.39 6.42 -1.18
C LEU A 12 -15.89 6.54 -0.90
N ILE A 13 -15.45 6.04 0.25
CA ILE A 13 -14.04 6.14 0.69
C ILE A 13 -13.26 4.85 0.49
N ALA A 14 -13.93 3.71 0.31
CA ALA A 14 -13.29 2.44 -0.02
C ALA A 14 -14.27 1.47 -0.69
N SER A 15 -13.75 0.59 -1.54
CA SER A 15 -14.53 -0.47 -2.17
C SER A 15 -13.69 -1.75 -2.30
N HIS A 16 -14.13 -2.83 -1.66
CA HIS A 16 -13.42 -4.10 -1.62
C HIS A 16 -14.21 -5.20 -2.32
N VAL A 17 -13.52 -6.17 -2.93
CA VAL A 17 -14.18 -7.40 -3.39
C VAL A 17 -14.68 -8.17 -2.17
N ARG A 18 -15.90 -8.69 -2.25
CA ARG A 18 -16.46 -9.53 -1.19
C ARG A 18 -15.81 -10.92 -1.24
N LEU A 19 -15.30 -11.34 -0.10
CA LEU A 19 -14.79 -12.68 0.16
C LEU A 19 -15.95 -13.54 0.71
N LEU A 20 -16.18 -14.72 0.15
CA LEU A 20 -17.36 -15.55 0.43
C LEU A 20 -17.06 -16.80 1.26
N ASP A 21 -15.79 -17.17 1.40
CA ASP A 21 -15.39 -18.30 2.24
C ASP A 21 -15.09 -17.86 3.69
N ARG A 22 -14.85 -18.85 4.55
CA ARG A 22 -14.53 -18.61 5.98
C ARG A 22 -13.07 -18.20 6.16
N ASP A 23 -12.84 -17.40 7.19
CA ASP A 23 -11.51 -17.00 7.67
C ASP A 23 -10.63 -16.29 6.62
N GLN A 24 -11.25 -15.67 5.62
CA GLN A 24 -10.55 -14.88 4.60
C GLN A 24 -10.32 -13.43 5.06
N VAL A 25 -9.13 -12.91 4.78
CA VAL A 25 -8.76 -11.50 5.00
C VAL A 25 -8.09 -10.97 3.73
N SER A 26 -8.51 -9.80 3.28
CA SER A 26 -7.85 -9.06 2.20
C SER A 26 -7.54 -7.66 2.68
N TYR A 27 -6.32 -7.21 2.38
CA TYR A 27 -5.87 -5.86 2.67
C TYR A 27 -5.80 -5.06 1.38
N ASP A 28 -6.17 -3.79 1.45
CA ASP A 28 -5.71 -2.78 0.48
C ASP A 28 -4.62 -1.96 1.17
N TRP A 29 -3.38 -2.12 0.71
CA TRP A 29 -2.23 -1.44 1.30
C TRP A 29 -2.31 0.09 1.16
N GLN A 30 -3.06 0.61 0.19
CA GLN A 30 -3.18 2.05 -0.04
C GLN A 30 -3.88 2.75 1.13
N HIS A 31 -4.80 2.07 1.82
CA HIS A 31 -5.46 2.61 3.01
C HIS A 31 -4.50 2.85 4.19
N TYR A 32 -3.32 2.23 4.17
CA TYR A 32 -2.33 2.35 5.22
C TYR A 32 -1.27 3.43 4.93
N LEU A 33 -1.31 4.08 3.76
CA LEU A 33 -0.32 5.10 3.40
C LEU A 33 -0.21 6.27 4.39
N PRO A 34 -1.32 6.85 4.89
CA PRO A 34 -1.22 7.91 5.90
C PRO A 34 -0.52 7.46 7.19
N LEU A 35 -0.67 6.18 7.55
CA LEU A 35 0.05 5.60 8.70
C LEU A 35 1.53 5.45 8.40
N ILE A 36 1.89 5.00 7.20
CA ILE A 36 3.29 4.76 6.80
C ILE A 36 4.09 6.05 6.74
N GLU A 37 3.50 7.13 6.25
CA GLU A 37 4.14 8.45 6.22
C GLU A 37 4.58 8.89 7.63
N ARG A 38 3.77 8.60 8.65
CA ARG A 38 4.05 8.94 10.06
C ARG A 38 4.89 7.89 10.79
N LYS A 39 4.77 6.61 10.40
CA LYS A 39 5.43 5.47 11.03
C LYS A 39 6.08 4.54 9.99
N PRO A 40 7.20 4.95 9.37
CA PRO A 40 7.85 4.19 8.30
C PRO A 40 8.23 2.75 8.70
N GLY A 41 8.59 2.53 9.97
CA GLY A 41 8.93 1.21 10.49
C GLY A 41 7.81 0.16 10.39
N ALA A 42 6.55 0.57 10.23
CA ALA A 42 5.43 -0.35 10.03
C ALA A 42 5.50 -1.11 8.69
N LEU A 43 6.30 -0.64 7.73
CA LEU A 43 6.53 -1.33 6.45
C LEU A 43 7.25 -2.67 6.60
N ARG A 44 8.03 -2.87 7.68
CA ARG A 44 8.89 -4.06 7.82
C ARG A 44 8.08 -5.34 7.90
N ASN A 45 7.06 -5.36 8.75
CA ASN A 45 6.26 -6.55 9.09
C ASN A 45 4.74 -6.32 8.94
N GLY A 46 4.33 -5.26 8.24
CA GLY A 46 2.91 -4.99 8.03
C GLY A 46 2.30 -5.94 7.03
N ALA A 47 1.33 -6.76 7.47
CA ALA A 47 0.58 -7.69 6.61
C ALA A 47 0.00 -7.04 5.34
N PRO A 48 -0.52 -5.79 5.34
CA PRO A 48 -0.99 -5.17 4.11
C PRO A 48 0.08 -5.05 3.01
N PHE A 49 1.36 -4.92 3.39
CA PHE A 49 2.46 -4.66 2.44
C PHE A 49 3.11 -5.92 1.88
N THR A 50 2.53 -7.10 2.12
CA THR A 50 2.93 -8.34 1.42
C THR A 50 2.46 -8.32 -0.02
N ASP A 51 1.33 -7.66 -0.28
CA ASP A 51 0.63 -7.69 -1.57
C ASP A 51 0.97 -6.47 -2.45
N LEU A 52 2.05 -5.76 -2.14
CA LEU A 52 2.57 -4.68 -2.99
C LEU A 52 2.85 -5.19 -4.41
N PRO A 53 2.64 -4.39 -5.46
CA PRO A 53 3.09 -4.71 -6.82
C PRO A 53 4.58 -5.10 -6.88
N ALA A 54 4.93 -5.95 -7.84
CA ALA A 54 6.28 -6.53 -7.94
C ALA A 54 7.43 -5.49 -7.93
N PRO A 55 7.33 -4.36 -8.66
CA PRO A 55 8.40 -3.35 -8.66
C PRO A 55 8.63 -2.75 -7.27
N LEU A 56 7.54 -2.44 -6.55
CA LEU A 56 7.61 -1.90 -5.20
C LEU A 56 8.16 -2.93 -4.19
N ARG A 57 7.88 -4.23 -4.38
CA ARG A 57 8.50 -5.28 -3.55
C ARG A 57 10.00 -5.37 -3.79
N GLN A 58 10.45 -5.28 -5.04
CA GLN A 58 11.87 -5.30 -5.39
C GLN A 58 12.60 -4.09 -4.79
N LEU A 59 12.04 -2.89 -4.94
CA LEU A 59 12.57 -1.69 -4.32
C LEU A 59 12.66 -1.83 -2.80
N LYS A 60 11.57 -2.26 -2.14
CA LYS A 60 11.55 -2.50 -0.69
C LYS A 60 12.66 -3.46 -0.25
N HIS A 61 12.88 -4.53 -1.01
CA HIS A 61 13.94 -5.50 -0.73
C HIS A 61 15.34 -4.87 -0.85
N GLY A 62 15.60 -4.13 -1.93
CA GLY A 62 16.86 -3.42 -2.14
C GLY A 62 17.14 -2.38 -1.05
N LEU A 63 16.12 -1.64 -0.63
CA LEU A 63 16.20 -0.65 0.45
C LEU A 63 16.35 -1.28 1.84
N GLY A 64 15.98 -2.55 2.04
CA GLY A 64 15.99 -3.21 3.34
C GLY A 64 17.36 -3.29 4.03
N ARG A 65 18.45 -3.19 3.27
CA ARG A 65 19.83 -3.18 3.80
C ARG A 65 20.38 -1.78 4.08
N HIS A 66 19.65 -0.73 3.70
CA HIS A 66 20.07 0.66 3.82
C HIS A 66 19.52 1.27 5.11
N ALA A 67 20.37 1.97 5.86
CA ALA A 67 19.92 2.73 7.03
C ALA A 67 18.90 3.79 6.59
N GLY A 68 17.68 3.72 7.11
CA GLY A 68 16.58 4.61 6.72
C GLY A 68 15.86 4.22 5.43
N GLY A 69 16.11 3.03 4.87
CA GLY A 69 15.42 2.53 3.67
C GLY A 69 13.89 2.44 3.84
N ASP A 70 13.39 2.27 5.06
CA ASP A 70 11.97 2.35 5.37
C ASP A 70 11.39 3.75 5.17
N ARG A 71 12.14 4.81 5.51
CA ARG A 71 11.74 6.20 5.24
C ARG A 71 11.72 6.51 3.75
N ILE A 72 12.72 6.05 3.01
CA ILE A 72 12.76 6.21 1.54
C ILE A 72 11.57 5.47 0.92
N MET A 73 11.33 4.23 1.33
CA MET A 73 10.18 3.46 0.85
C MET A 73 8.86 4.15 1.20
N ALA A 74 8.72 4.69 2.41
CA ALA A 74 7.55 5.44 2.83
C ALA A 74 7.30 6.68 1.96
N GLN A 75 8.36 7.41 1.59
CA GLN A 75 8.27 8.56 0.68
C GLN A 75 7.81 8.17 -0.72
N VAL A 76 8.35 7.07 -1.27
CA VAL A 76 7.91 6.54 -2.57
C VAL A 76 6.43 6.15 -2.53
N LEU A 77 6.01 5.45 -1.49
CA LEU A 77 4.61 5.06 -1.33
C LEU A 77 3.68 6.26 -1.11
N ALA A 78 4.14 7.31 -0.42
CA ALA A 78 3.40 8.55 -0.22
C ALA A 78 3.20 9.36 -1.53
N ALA A 79 3.94 9.06 -2.59
CA ALA A 79 3.71 9.66 -3.90
C ALA A 79 2.47 9.10 -4.61
N VAL A 80 1.99 7.90 -4.24
CA VAL A 80 0.89 7.20 -4.92
C VAL A 80 -0.41 8.00 -4.94
N PRO A 81 -0.88 8.59 -3.83
CA PRO A 81 -2.11 9.40 -3.84
C PRO A 81 -2.02 10.66 -4.69
N VAL A 82 -0.81 11.15 -4.99
CA VAL A 82 -0.57 12.41 -5.74
C VAL A 82 -0.32 12.14 -7.22
N ALA A 83 0.52 11.15 -7.53
CA ALA A 83 0.96 10.84 -8.89
C ALA A 83 0.20 9.67 -9.54
N GLY A 84 -0.53 8.89 -8.76
CA GLY A 84 -1.14 7.63 -9.19
C GLY A 84 -0.17 6.45 -9.16
N LEU A 85 -0.72 5.24 -9.01
CA LEU A 85 0.07 4.01 -8.88
C LEU A 85 0.93 3.76 -10.13
N ASP A 86 0.35 3.87 -11.32
CA ASP A 86 1.06 3.54 -12.57
C ASP A 86 2.31 4.41 -12.77
N ALA A 87 2.21 5.71 -12.50
CA ALA A 87 3.35 6.62 -12.60
C ALA A 87 4.48 6.26 -11.62
N VAL A 88 4.11 5.87 -10.39
CA VAL A 88 5.08 5.43 -9.38
C VAL A 88 5.73 4.11 -9.79
N LEU A 89 4.96 3.17 -10.35
CA LEU A 89 5.51 1.90 -10.82
C LEU A 89 6.53 2.12 -11.94
N VAL A 90 6.20 2.94 -12.94
CA VAL A 90 7.14 3.33 -14.01
C VAL A 90 8.41 3.94 -13.42
N ALA A 91 8.28 4.89 -12.49
CA ALA A 91 9.43 5.58 -11.91
C ALA A 91 10.37 4.66 -11.10
N VAL A 92 9.85 3.58 -10.53
CA VAL A 92 10.65 2.62 -9.73
C VAL A 92 11.39 1.60 -10.60
N GLU A 93 10.95 1.42 -11.85
CA GLU A 93 11.57 0.48 -12.81
C GLU A 93 12.65 1.13 -13.70
N LEU A 94 12.76 2.47 -13.71
CA LEU A 94 13.78 3.23 -14.45
C LEU A 94 15.13 3.26 -13.73
#